data_AF-A0A8I1V303-F1
#
_entry.id   AF-A0A8I1V303-F1
#
_cell.length_a   1.000
_cell.length_b   1.000
_cell.length_c   1.000
_cell.angle_alpha   90.00
_cell.angle_beta   90.00
_cell.angle_gamma   90.00
#
_symmetry.space_group_name_H-M   'P 1'
#
loop_
_entity.id
_entity.type
_entity.pdbx_description
1 polymer ?
#
loop_
_entity_poly.entity_id
_entity_poly.type
_entity_poly.pdbx_seq_one_letter_code
_entity_poly.pdbx_strand_id
1 'polypeptide(L)'
;MACDLEVDTDRMRKASALLVLAAECDGIVERRYGCLSAAGRADGPPGFREAARLAIVRADQCMAAASALASHAGRLADFLRTAADSFDRAEQLCAAGG
;
A
#
# COMPACT_ATOMS: atom_id res chain seq x y z
N MET A 1 -20.07 29.58 19.68
CA MET A 1 -20.67 28.22 19.71
C MET A 1 -19.58 27.29 19.18
N ALA A 2 -18.96 26.46 20.01
CA ALA A 2 -17.84 25.62 19.58
C ALA A 2 -18.35 24.55 18.61
N CYS A 3 -17.75 24.44 17.42
CA CYS A 3 -17.97 23.30 16.55
C CYS A 3 -17.22 22.11 17.15
N ASP A 4 -17.89 21.29 17.97
CA ASP A 4 -17.38 19.97 18.33
C ASP A 4 -17.59 19.05 17.11
N LEU A 5 -16.60 19.01 16.23
CA LEU A 5 -16.49 17.92 15.28
C LEU A 5 -16.01 16.69 16.07
N GLU A 6 -16.86 15.67 16.24
CA GLU A 6 -16.47 14.39 16.84
C GLU A 6 -15.57 13.57 15.88
N VAL A 7 -14.51 14.19 15.36
CA VAL A 7 -13.58 13.60 14.41
C VAL A 7 -12.17 13.58 14.99
N ASP A 8 -11.67 12.38 15.26
CA ASP A 8 -10.31 12.17 15.76
C ASP A 8 -9.31 12.23 14.57
N THR A 9 -8.88 13.46 14.23
CA THR A 9 -7.93 13.70 13.13
C THR A 9 -6.55 13.08 13.40
N ASP A 10 -6.16 12.93 14.67
CA ASP A 10 -4.95 12.21 15.09
C ASP A 10 -5.01 10.72 14.72
N ARG A 11 -6.16 10.07 14.95
CA ARG A 11 -6.37 8.68 14.54
C ARG A 11 -6.34 8.53 13.02
N MET A 12 -6.86 9.50 12.28
CA MET A 12 -6.78 9.51 10.81
C MET A 12 -5.32 9.63 10.33
N ARG A 13 -4.52 10.52 10.94
CA ARG A 13 -3.10 10.67 10.64
C ARG A 13 -2.29 9.40 10.97
N LYS A 14 -2.57 8.76 12.12
CA LYS A 14 -1.96 7.47 12.49
C LYS A 14 -2.29 6.36 11.48
N ALA A 15 -3.55 6.25 11.07
CA ALA A 15 -3.97 5.27 10.06
C ALA A 15 -3.31 5.54 8.70
N SER A 16 -3.21 6.80 8.28
CA SER A 16 -2.48 7.21 7.07
C SER A 16 -1.01 6.78 7.11
N ALA A 17 -0.30 7.03 8.22
CA ALA A 17 1.11 6.64 8.37
C ALA A 17 1.32 5.12 8.26
N LEU A 18 0.42 4.31 8.84
CA LEU A 18 0.48 2.84 8.72
C LEU A 18 0.27 2.37 7.28
N LEU A 19 -0.63 3.02 6.53
CA LEU A 19 -0.90 2.70 5.13
C LEU A 19 0.26 3.08 4.21
N VAL A 20 0.99 4.17 4.52
CA VAL A 20 2.23 4.53 3.81
C VAL A 20 3.30 3.45 4.02
N LEU A 21 3.52 3.01 5.26
CA LEU A 21 4.47 1.93 5.56
C LEU A 21 4.11 0.61 4.84
N ALA A 22 2.81 0.31 4.73
CA ALA A 22 2.34 -0.85 3.98
C ALA A 22 2.61 -0.71 2.47
N ALA A 23 2.52 0.50 1.92
CA ALA A 23 2.85 0.76 0.52
C ALA A 23 4.35 0.63 0.22
N GLU A 24 5.23 0.96 1.19
CA GLU A 24 6.69 0.84 1.04
C GLU A 24 7.19 -0.61 1.00
N CYS A 25 6.39 -1.57 1.48
CA CYS A 25 6.74 -2.99 1.47
C CYS A 25 6.84 -3.60 0.06
N ASP A 26 6.33 -2.94 -0.98
CA ASP A 26 6.38 -3.40 -2.38
C ASP A 26 7.84 -3.61 -2.88
N GLY A 27 8.78 -2.76 -2.43
CA GLY A 27 10.19 -2.82 -2.85
C GLY A 27 11.00 -4.02 -2.32
N ILE A 28 10.48 -4.76 -1.35
CA ILE A 28 11.13 -5.98 -0.82
C ILE A 28 10.80 -7.20 -1.70
N VAL A 29 9.62 -7.21 -2.31
CA VAL A 29 9.11 -8.38 -3.05
C VAL A 29 9.79 -8.51 -4.42
N GLU A 30 10.07 -7.38 -5.07
CA GLU A 30 10.79 -7.31 -6.36
C GLU A 30 12.20 -7.94 -6.29
N ARG A 31 12.91 -7.73 -5.15
CA ARG A 31 14.26 -8.29 -4.93
C ARG A 31 14.28 -9.82 -4.80
N ARG A 32 13.25 -10.42 -4.18
CA ARG A 32 13.11 -11.89 -4.08
C ARG A 32 12.70 -12.52 -5.41
N TYR A 33 12.04 -11.75 -6.25
CA TYR A 33 11.55 -12.18 -7.54
C TYR A 33 12.65 -12.43 -8.58
N GLY A 34 13.67 -11.56 -8.58
CA GLY A 34 14.85 -11.72 -9.44
C GLY A 34 15.57 -13.07 -9.27
N CYS A 35 15.51 -13.66 -8.07
CA CYS A 35 16.09 -14.98 -7.79
C CYS A 35 15.32 -16.13 -8.45
N LEU A 36 13.98 -16.04 -8.54
CA LEU A 36 13.13 -17.07 -9.14
C LEU A 36 13.22 -17.08 -10.67
N SER A 37 13.30 -15.90 -11.30
CA SER A 37 13.43 -15.81 -12.76
C SER A 37 14.78 -16.34 -13.27
N ALA A 38 15.84 -16.22 -12.46
CA ALA A 38 17.15 -16.80 -12.75
C ALA A 38 17.15 -18.34 -12.63
N ALA A 39 16.42 -18.90 -11.65
CA ALA A 39 16.35 -20.35 -11.43
C ALA A 39 15.59 -21.10 -12.54
N GLY A 40 14.57 -20.48 -13.16
CA GLY A 40 13.79 -21.09 -14.24
C GLY A 40 14.54 -21.27 -15.57
N ARG A 41 15.77 -20.72 -15.70
CA ARG A 41 16.62 -20.88 -16.89
C ARG A 41 17.59 -22.06 -16.81
N ALA A 42 17.63 -22.79 -15.70
CA ALA A 42 18.52 -23.94 -15.55
C ALA A 42 18.03 -25.11 -16.43
N ASP A 43 18.94 -25.65 -17.26
CA ASP A 43 18.70 -26.81 -18.12
C ASP A 43 18.28 -28.03 -17.27
N GLY A 44 16.97 -28.23 -17.17
CA GLY A 44 16.36 -29.32 -16.40
C GLY A 44 15.40 -30.17 -17.24
N PRO A 45 15.00 -31.35 -16.73
CA PRO A 45 14.00 -32.20 -17.36
C PRO A 45 12.73 -31.41 -17.74
N PRO A 46 11.99 -31.79 -18.80
CA PRO A 46 10.84 -31.03 -19.28
C PRO A 46 9.77 -30.76 -18.20
N GLY A 47 9.53 -31.70 -17.27
CA GLY A 47 8.63 -31.50 -16.14
C GLY A 47 9.11 -30.46 -15.12
N PHE A 48 10.43 -30.30 -14.95
CA PHE A 48 11.02 -29.26 -14.10
C PHE A 48 10.85 -27.88 -14.73
N ARG A 49 11.06 -27.76 -16.05
CA ARG A 49 10.86 -26.49 -16.77
C ARG A 49 9.41 -26.02 -16.70
N GLU A 50 8.45 -26.91 -16.86
CA GLU A 50 7.04 -26.55 -16.78
C GLU A 50 6.63 -26.16 -15.35
N ALA A 51 7.11 -26.88 -14.34
CA ALA A 51 6.90 -26.52 -12.94
C ALA A 51 7.51 -25.15 -12.60
N ALA A 52 8.72 -24.87 -13.08
CA ALA A 52 9.38 -23.58 -12.91
C ALA A 52 8.62 -22.45 -13.62
N ARG A 53 8.14 -22.69 -14.85
CA ARG A 53 7.31 -21.73 -15.58
C ARG A 53 6.02 -21.40 -14.83
N LEU A 54 5.32 -22.42 -14.32
CA LEU A 54 4.11 -22.24 -13.51
C LEU A 54 4.41 -21.46 -12.22
N ALA A 55 5.51 -21.78 -11.53
CA ALA A 55 5.92 -21.08 -10.32
C ALA A 55 6.19 -19.60 -10.60
N ILE A 56 6.87 -19.27 -11.71
CA ILE A 56 7.10 -17.89 -12.15
C ILE A 56 5.76 -17.21 -12.44
N VAL A 57 4.88 -17.78 -13.27
CA VAL A 57 3.59 -17.15 -13.58
C VAL A 57 2.75 -16.89 -12.32
N ARG A 58 2.74 -17.82 -11.36
CA ARG A 58 2.03 -17.64 -10.09
C ARG A 58 2.64 -16.55 -9.24
N ALA A 59 3.97 -16.50 -9.21
CA ALA A 59 4.66 -15.47 -8.49
C ALA A 59 4.39 -14.08 -9.14
N ASP A 60 4.26 -13.98 -10.48
CA ASP A 60 3.99 -12.71 -11.19
C ASP A 60 2.59 -12.20 -10.81
N GLN A 61 1.63 -13.12 -10.75
CA GLN A 61 0.27 -12.82 -10.30
C GLN A 61 0.23 -12.33 -8.86
N CYS A 62 0.99 -12.98 -7.96
CA CYS A 62 1.11 -12.54 -6.57
C CYS A 62 1.76 -11.16 -6.46
N MET A 63 2.80 -10.87 -7.24
CA MET A 63 3.45 -9.57 -7.31
C MET A 63 2.49 -8.48 -7.76
N ALA A 64 1.76 -8.72 -8.85
CA ALA A 64 0.78 -7.77 -9.37
C ALA A 64 -0.32 -7.47 -8.34
N ALA A 65 -0.79 -8.50 -7.62
CA ALA A 65 -1.78 -8.32 -6.55
C ALA A 65 -1.22 -7.52 -5.35
N ALA A 66 0.02 -7.80 -4.94
CA ALA A 66 0.69 -7.07 -3.86
C ALA A 66 0.89 -5.59 -4.21
N SER A 67 1.37 -5.29 -5.42
CA SER A 67 1.57 -3.91 -5.88
C SER A 67 0.26 -3.15 -6.03
N ALA A 68 -0.81 -3.84 -6.48
CA ALA A 68 -2.15 -3.27 -6.50
C ALA A 68 -2.62 -2.91 -5.08
N LEU A 69 -2.44 -3.79 -4.10
CA LEU A 69 -2.78 -3.53 -2.70
C LEU A 69 -1.99 -2.34 -2.13
N ALA A 70 -0.67 -2.30 -2.36
CA ALA A 70 0.19 -1.18 -1.95
C ALA A 70 -0.29 0.15 -2.55
N SER A 71 -0.63 0.16 -3.84
CA SER A 71 -1.17 1.35 -4.52
C SER A 71 -2.51 1.81 -3.92
N HIS A 72 -3.39 0.89 -3.54
CA HIS A 72 -4.66 1.24 -2.89
C HIS A 72 -4.42 1.76 -1.46
N ALA A 73 -3.49 1.17 -0.72
CA ALA A 73 -3.10 1.65 0.61
C ALA A 73 -2.56 3.09 0.54
N GLY A 74 -1.69 3.40 -0.42
CA GLY A 74 -1.19 4.75 -0.64
C GLY A 74 -2.31 5.77 -0.92
N ARG A 75 -3.25 5.44 -1.81
CA ARG A 75 -4.42 6.32 -2.09
C ARG A 75 -5.30 6.56 -0.87
N LEU A 76 -5.54 5.52 -0.06
CA LEU A 76 -6.29 5.64 1.18
C LEU A 76 -5.55 6.49 2.22
N ALA A 77 -4.23 6.36 2.29
CA ALA A 77 -3.40 7.19 3.16
C ALA A 77 -3.52 8.67 2.80
N ASP A 78 -3.43 9.00 1.51
CA ASP A 78 -3.60 10.37 1.01
C ASP A 78 -4.99 10.91 1.32
N PHE A 79 -6.03 10.12 1.09
CA PHE A 79 -7.40 10.52 1.39
C PHE A 79 -7.60 10.84 2.87
N LEU A 80 -7.12 9.97 3.77
CA LEU A 80 -7.20 10.19 5.22
C LEU A 80 -6.44 11.44 5.67
N ARG A 81 -5.27 11.70 5.06
CA ARG A 81 -4.49 12.90 5.34
C ARG A 81 -5.22 14.16 4.89
N THR A 82 -5.73 14.19 3.66
CA THR A 82 -6.50 15.33 3.16
C THR A 82 -7.75 15.57 3.99
N ALA A 83 -8.47 14.52 4.38
CA ALA A 83 -9.65 14.64 5.21
C ALA A 83 -9.31 15.20 6.60
N ALA A 84 -8.23 14.74 7.25
CA ALA A 84 -7.75 15.30 8.51
C ALA A 84 -7.44 16.80 8.39
N ASP A 85 -6.71 17.21 7.34
CA ASP A 85 -6.39 18.63 7.11
C ASP A 85 -7.65 19.47 6.84
N SER A 86 -8.67 18.91 6.18
CA SER A 86 -9.96 19.57 5.98
C SER A 86 -10.73 19.77 7.28
N PHE A 87 -10.72 18.77 8.18
CA PHE A 87 -11.37 18.87 9.48
C PHE A 87 -10.66 19.89 10.38
N ASP A 88 -9.33 19.87 10.44
CA ASP A 88 -8.56 20.86 11.20
C ASP A 88 -8.85 22.30 10.72
N ARG A 89 -8.97 22.50 9.40
CA ARG A 89 -9.37 23.81 8.85
C ARG A 89 -10.79 24.21 9.23
N ALA A 90 -11.72 23.26 9.24
CA ALA A 90 -13.09 23.54 9.65
C ALA A 90 -13.17 23.94 11.13
N GLU A 91 -12.42 23.26 12.00
CA GLU A 91 -12.30 23.62 13.42
C GLU A 91 -11.69 25.03 13.60
N GLN A 92 -10.62 25.35 12.88
CA GLN A 92 -10.01 26.69 12.93
C GLN A 92 -10.97 27.81 12.51
N LEU A 93 -11.74 27.59 11.43
CA LEU A 93 -12.74 28.54 10.98
C LEU A 93 -13.86 28.72 12.00
N CYS A 94 -14.33 27.63 12.62
CA CYS A 94 -15.31 27.69 13.70
C CYS A 94 -14.78 28.42 14.94
N ALA A 95 -13.50 28.23 15.30
CA ALA A 95 -12.87 28.91 16.42
C ALA A 95 -12.63 30.41 16.17
N ALA A 96 -12.38 30.81 14.92
CA ALA A 96 -12.15 32.20 14.55
C ALA A 96 -13.43 33.00 14.30
N GLY A 97 -14.53 32.34 13.94
CA GLY A 97 -15.83 32.96 13.67
C GLY A 97 -16.81 33.00 14.86
N GLY A 98 -16.41 32.46 16.02
CA GLY A 98 -17.21 32.44 17.25
C GLY A 98 -16.71 33.45 18.28
#